data_AF-A0A971YD28-F1
#
_entry.id   AF-A0A971YD28-F1
#
_cell.length_a   1.000
_cell.length_b   1.000
_cell.length_c   1.000
_cell.angle_alpha   90.00
_cell.angle_beta   90.00
_cell.angle_gamma   90.00
#
_symmetry.space_group_name_H-M   'P 1'
#
loop_
_entity.id
_entity.type
_entity.pdbx_description
1 polymer ?
#
loop_
_entity_poly.entity_id
_entity_poly.type
_entity_poly.pdbx_seq_one_letter_code
_entity_poly.pdbx_strand_id
1 'polypeptide(L)'
;MIRDMLKPVENGLKVIANEAKWFFINHFKRWDIRQMQKRLTEEYAALGRNVAQAHESGIAFDLSASDNDLILRQIVFLRDELALLENDLAQTRADYLKKHNPDHKA
;
A
#
# COMPACT_ATOMS: atom_id res chain seq x y z
N MET A 1 30.56 11.06 -36.27
CA MET A 1 29.92 12.38 -36.08
C MET A 1 28.44 12.27 -35.71
N ILE A 2 27.53 11.79 -36.58
CA ILE A 2 26.08 11.67 -36.23
C ILE A 2 25.85 10.68 -35.07
N ARG A 3 26.60 9.59 -35.03
CA ARG A 3 26.52 8.57 -33.96
C ARG A 3 26.95 9.07 -32.57
N ASP A 4 27.79 10.10 -32.51
CA ASP A 4 28.23 10.69 -31.24
C ASP A 4 27.26 11.77 -30.73
N MET A 5 26.52 12.42 -31.65
CA MET A 5 25.44 13.37 -31.32
C MET A 5 24.16 12.68 -30.83
N LEU A 6 23.96 11.39 -31.16
CA LEU A 6 22.79 10.61 -30.71
C LEU A 6 22.95 10.01 -29.31
N LYS A 7 24.19 9.82 -28.82
CA LYS A 7 24.46 9.25 -27.49
C LYS A 7 23.84 10.06 -26.33
N PRO A 8 23.87 11.41 -26.32
CA PRO A 8 23.20 12.20 -25.29
C PRO A 8 21.68 12.03 -25.30
N VAL A 9 21.08 11.92 -26.48
CA VAL A 9 19.62 11.72 -26.64
C VAL A 9 19.21 10.34 -26.15
N GLU A 10 19.97 9.30 -26.52
CA GLU A 10 19.74 7.93 -26.04
C GLU A 10 19.91 7.83 -24.51
N ASN A 11 20.93 8.47 -23.96
CA ASN A 11 21.15 8.51 -22.51
C ASN A 11 20.04 9.29 -21.80
N GLY A 12 19.57 10.41 -22.36
CA GLY A 12 18.44 11.17 -21.84
C GLY A 12 17.15 10.35 -21.81
N LEU A 13 16.85 9.63 -22.89
CA LEU A 13 15.71 8.71 -22.96
C LEU A 13 15.79 7.59 -21.92
N LYS A 14 16.98 7.02 -21.68
CA LYS A 14 17.19 6.00 -20.63
C LYS A 14 16.90 6.55 -19.24
N VAL A 15 17.30 7.79 -18.96
CA VAL A 15 17.02 8.46 -17.68
C VAL A 15 15.51 8.67 -17.51
N ILE A 16 14.84 9.24 -18.52
CA ILE A 16 13.38 9.44 -18.51
C ILE A 16 12.64 8.11 -18.33
N ALA A 17 13.05 7.06 -19.03
CA ALA A 17 12.44 5.74 -18.90
C ALA A 17 12.60 5.15 -17.49
N ASN A 18 13.77 5.34 -16.88
CA ASN A 18 14.01 4.91 -15.49
C ASN A 18 13.14 5.71 -14.50
N GLU A 19 13.03 7.02 -14.65
CA GLU A 19 12.16 7.85 -13.81
C GLU A 19 10.68 7.49 -13.98
N ALA A 20 10.22 7.29 -15.22
CA ALA A 20 8.87 6.84 -15.51
C ALA A 20 8.58 5.48 -14.85
N LYS A 21 9.51 4.52 -14.95
CA LYS A 21 9.39 3.22 -14.27
C LYS A 21 9.22 3.39 -12.75
N TRP A 22 10.02 4.25 -12.12
CA TRP A 22 9.89 4.54 -10.69
C TRP A 22 8.55 5.17 -10.34
N PHE A 23 8.07 6.10 -11.17
CA PHE A 23 6.76 6.72 -10.99
C PHE A 23 5.64 5.68 -11.03
N PHE A 24 5.65 4.77 -12.01
CA PHE A 24 4.66 3.70 -12.10
C PHE A 24 4.72 2.76 -10.89
N ILE A 25 5.90 2.29 -10.49
CA ILE A 25 6.05 1.39 -9.34
C ILE A 25 5.49 2.05 -8.07
N ASN A 26 5.83 3.32 -7.82
CA ASN A 26 5.30 4.05 -6.67
C ASN A 26 3.78 4.24 -6.74
N HIS A 27 3.24 4.44 -7.94
CA HIS A 27 1.79 4.56 -8.13
C HIS A 27 1.08 3.24 -7.82
N PHE A 28 1.57 2.11 -8.35
CA PHE A 28 1.01 0.79 -8.07
C PHE A 28 1.08 0.44 -6.58
N LYS A 29 2.23 0.64 -5.92
CA LYS A 29 2.34 0.41 -4.47
C LYS A 29 1.31 1.22 -3.66
N ARG A 30 1.11 2.49 -4.01
CA ARG A 30 0.10 3.34 -3.35
C ARG A 30 -1.32 2.89 -3.66
N TRP A 31 -1.55 2.35 -4.85
CA TRP A 31 -2.85 1.81 -5.24
C TRP A 31 -3.16 0.52 -4.47
N ASP A 32 -2.19 -0.38 -4.31
CA ASP A 32 -2.31 -1.60 -3.52
C ASP A 32 -2.65 -1.28 -2.05
N ILE A 33 -1.97 -0.31 -1.45
CA ILE A 33 -2.26 0.19 -0.10
C ILE A 33 -3.71 0.70 -0.02
N ARG A 34 -4.17 1.51 -0.99
CA ARG A 34 -5.55 2.01 -0.99
C ARG A 34 -6.57 0.89 -1.13
N GLN A 35 -6.28 -0.13 -1.95
CA GLN A 35 -7.16 -1.28 -2.11
C GLN A 35 -7.25 -2.08 -0.80
N MET A 36 -6.13 -2.29 -0.12
CA MET A 36 -6.12 -2.96 1.19
C MET A 36 -6.84 -2.15 2.27
N GLN A 37 -6.66 -0.82 2.31
CA GLN A 37 -7.41 0.07 3.21
C GLN A 37 -8.92 -0.01 2.95
N LYS A 38 -9.34 -0.06 1.68
CA LYS A 38 -10.74 -0.24 1.31
C LYS A 38 -11.27 -1.57 1.84
N ARG A 39 -10.54 -2.66 1.63
CA ARG A 39 -10.92 -3.99 2.13
C ARG A 39 -11.00 -4.01 3.65
N LEU A 40 -10.05 -3.40 4.36
CA LEU A 40 -10.08 -3.28 5.81
C LEU A 40 -11.33 -2.54 6.30
N THR A 41 -11.74 -1.48 5.60
CA THR A 41 -12.98 -0.75 5.90
C THR A 41 -14.21 -1.62 5.70
N GLU A 42 -14.22 -2.47 4.67
CA GLU A 42 -15.29 -3.43 4.40
C GLU A 42 -15.40 -4.48 5.52
N GLU A 43 -14.28 -5.01 6.01
CA GLU A 43 -14.27 -5.98 7.13
C GLU A 43 -14.76 -5.36 8.44
N TYR A 44 -14.35 -4.11 8.73
CA TYR A 44 -14.89 -3.39 9.90
C TYR A 44 -16.41 -3.17 9.79
N ALA A 45 -16.89 -2.80 8.60
CA ALA A 45 -18.32 -2.64 8.37
C ALA A 45 -19.08 -3.97 8.50
N ALA A 46 -18.49 -5.09 8.03
CA ALA A 46 -19.06 -6.42 8.20
C ALA A 46 -19.19 -6.80 9.69
N LEU A 47 -18.12 -6.61 10.47
CA LEU A 47 -18.14 -6.87 11.91
C LEU A 47 -19.19 -6.00 12.61
N GLY A 48 -19.26 -4.71 12.28
CA GLY A 48 -20.24 -3.78 12.84
C GLY A 48 -21.69 -4.18 12.53
N ARG A 49 -21.97 -4.69 11.32
CA ARG A 49 -23.29 -5.23 10.96
C ARG A 49 -23.64 -6.44 11.81
N ASN A 50 -22.70 -7.36 12.03
CA ASN A 50 -22.94 -8.55 12.85
C ASN A 50 -23.25 -8.17 14.31
N VAL A 51 -22.55 -7.18 14.87
CA VAL A 51 -22.85 -6.65 16.22
C VAL A 51 -24.23 -6.01 16.27
N ALA A 52 -24.57 -5.17 15.29
CA ALA A 52 -25.88 -4.52 15.22
C ALA A 52 -27.02 -5.56 15.11
N GLN A 53 -26.85 -6.59 14.27
CA GLN A 53 -27.82 -7.67 14.10
C GLN A 53 -28.00 -8.49 15.39
N ALA A 54 -26.92 -8.81 16.11
CA ALA A 54 -27.01 -9.50 17.39
C ALA A 54 -27.80 -8.66 18.41
N HIS A 55 -27.52 -7.35 18.47
CA HIS A 55 -28.24 -6.42 19.33
C HIS A 55 -29.74 -6.32 18.97
N GLU A 56 -30.09 -6.19 17.69
CA GLU A 56 -31.49 -6.14 17.22
C GLU A 56 -32.25 -7.44 17.50
N SER A 57 -31.57 -8.59 17.40
CA SER A 57 -32.15 -9.90 17.67
C SER A 57 -32.25 -10.23 19.16
N GLY A 58 -31.70 -9.39 20.04
CA GLY A 58 -31.62 -9.64 21.48
C GLY A 58 -30.72 -10.82 21.86
N ILE A 59 -29.82 -11.22 20.94
CA ILE A 59 -28.89 -12.33 21.13
C ILE A 59 -27.53 -11.77 21.57
N ALA A 60 -26.85 -12.46 22.48
CA ALA A 60 -25.50 -12.11 22.85
C ALA A 60 -24.56 -12.22 21.64
N PHE A 61 -23.85 -11.14 21.33
CA PHE A 61 -22.83 -11.16 20.28
C PHE A 61 -21.66 -12.05 20.72
N ASP A 62 -21.39 -13.09 19.93
CA ASP A 62 -20.28 -14.00 20.16
C ASP A 62 -19.15 -13.72 19.17
N LEU A 63 -18.04 -13.18 19.66
CA LEU A 63 -16.81 -12.95 18.88
C LEU A 63 -16.15 -14.25 18.42
N SER A 64 -16.37 -15.35 19.14
CA SER A 64 -15.80 -16.66 18.82
C SER A 64 -16.62 -17.44 17.80
N ALA A 65 -17.79 -16.94 17.42
CA ALA A 65 -18.55 -17.49 16.31
C ALA A 65 -17.69 -17.47 15.04
N SER A 66 -17.71 -18.57 14.28
CA SER A 66 -16.83 -18.82 13.13
C SER A 66 -16.67 -17.63 12.20
N ASP A 67 -17.78 -16.96 11.87
CA ASP A 67 -17.77 -15.83 10.94
C ASP A 67 -17.13 -14.57 11.55
N ASN A 68 -17.37 -14.30 12.84
CA ASN A 68 -16.82 -13.14 13.54
C ASN A 68 -15.31 -13.31 13.82
N ASP A 69 -14.89 -14.52 14.20
CA ASP A 69 -13.47 -14.84 14.38
C ASP A 69 -12.70 -14.70 13.06
N LEU A 70 -13.28 -15.17 11.94
CA LEU A 70 -12.68 -15.01 10.62
C LEU A 70 -12.51 -13.53 10.24
N ILE A 71 -13.56 -12.72 10.40
CA ILE A 71 -13.50 -11.27 10.11
C ILE A 71 -12.45 -10.60 10.99
N LEU A 72 -12.38 -10.95 12.28
CA LEU A 72 -11.39 -10.39 13.19
C LEU A 72 -9.95 -10.73 12.77
N ARG A 73 -9.69 -11.98 12.39
CA ARG A 73 -8.37 -12.40 11.87
C ARG A 73 -8.01 -11.66 10.58
N GLN A 74 -8.98 -11.44 9.70
CA GLN A 74 -8.77 -10.68 8.46
C GLN A 74 -8.44 -9.21 8.75
N ILE A 75 -9.13 -8.58 9.71
CA ILE A 75 -8.83 -7.23 10.17
C ILE A 75 -7.39 -7.15 10.69
N VAL A 76 -6.98 -8.08 11.57
CA VAL A 76 -5.61 -8.10 12.11
C VAL A 76 -4.59 -8.25 10.99
N PHE A 77 -4.78 -9.24 10.11
CA PHE A 77 -3.90 -9.48 8.97
C PHE A 77 -3.78 -8.24 8.07
N LEU A 78 -4.90 -7.62 7.67
CA LEU A 78 -4.89 -6.46 6.79
C LEU A 78 -4.20 -5.25 7.43
N ARG A 79 -4.34 -5.07 8.75
CA ARG A 79 -3.64 -4.00 9.47
C ARG A 79 -2.14 -4.20 9.50
N ASP A 80 -1.69 -5.40 9.79
CA ASP A 80 -0.26 -5.73 9.85
C ASP A 80 0.36 -5.58 8.46
N GLU A 81 -0.31 -6.09 7.43
CA GLU A 81 0.14 -5.98 6.04
C GLU A 81 0.19 -4.52 5.56
N LEU A 82 -0.82 -3.71 5.90
CA LEU A 82 -0.81 -2.28 5.60
C LEU A 82 0.37 -1.56 6.27
N ALA A 83 0.65 -1.86 7.53
CA ALA A 83 1.78 -1.25 8.24
C ALA A 83 3.12 -1.63 7.58
N LEU A 84 3.27 -2.87 7.13
CA LEU A 84 4.44 -3.32 6.38
C LEU A 84 4.57 -2.57 5.04
N LEU A 85 3.51 -2.51 4.24
CA LEU A 85 3.51 -1.84 2.94
C LEU A 85 3.77 -0.33 3.05
N GLU A 86 3.21 0.33 4.05
CA GLU A 86 3.44 1.76 4.31
C GLU A 86 4.88 2.03 4.72
N ASN A 87 5.47 1.16 5.55
CA ASN A 87 6.89 1.23 5.92
C ASN A 87 7.80 1.01 4.69
N ASP A 88 7.50 0.00 3.88
CA ASP A 88 8.25 -0.29 2.65
C ASP A 88 8.18 0.87 1.65
N LEU A 89 7.02 1.53 1.54
CA LEU A 89 6.86 2.73 0.72
C LEU A 89 7.71 3.88 1.24
N ALA A 90 7.73 4.09 2.57
CA ALA A 90 8.53 5.13 3.22
C ALA A 90 10.03 4.89 3.03
N GLN A 91 10.49 3.65 3.20
CA GLN A 91 11.88 3.25 2.96
C GLN A 91 12.27 3.42 1.49
N THR A 92 11.44 2.94 0.56
CA THR A 92 11.66 3.11 -0.89
C THR A 92 11.84 4.59 -1.23
N ARG A 93 11.04 5.48 -0.63
CA ARG A 93 11.15 6.92 -0.82
C ARG A 93 12.44 7.49 -0.22
N ALA A 94 12.82 7.06 0.98
CA ALA A 94 14.05 7.50 1.63
C ALA A 94 15.30 7.09 0.81
N ASP A 95 15.34 5.87 0.31
CA ASP A 95 16.43 5.36 -0.53
C ASP A 95 16.53 6.11 -1.85
N TYR A 96 15.38 6.40 -2.49
CA TYR A 96 15.34 7.21 -3.70
C TYR A 96 15.88 8.62 -3.45
N LEU A 97 15.45 9.29 -2.38
CA LEU A 97 15.95 10.62 -2.02
C LEU A 97 17.45 10.60 -1.73
N LYS A 98 17.95 9.60 -0.99
CA LYS A 98 19.38 9.44 -0.68
C LYS A 98 20.23 9.25 -1.94
N LYS A 99 19.71 8.51 -2.92
CA LYS A 99 20.40 8.26 -4.20
C LYS A 99 20.46 9.50 -5.10
N HIS A 100 19.45 10.36 -5.03
CA HIS A 100 19.30 11.52 -5.93
C HIS A 100 19.63 12.87 -5.29
N ASN A 101 19.71 12.94 -3.95
CA ASN A 101 20.11 14.12 -3.17
C ASN A 101 20.93 13.67 -1.94
N PRO A 102 22.26 13.44 -2.09
CA PRO A 102 23.11 12.97 -1.00
C PRO A 102 23.28 13.97 0.15
N ASP A 103 22.91 15.25 -0.04
CA ASP A 103 23.09 16.32 0.95
C ASP A 103 21.89 16.54 1.89
N HIS A 104 20.79 15.80 1.75
CA HIS A 104 19.67 15.89 2.69
C HIS A 104 19.97 15.02 3.93
N LYS A 105 20.87 15.51 4.79
CA LYS A 105 20.99 15.01 6.17
C LYS A 105 19.77 15.48 6.97
N ALA A 106 19.16 14.53 7.67
CA ALA A 106 18.07 14.71 8.61
C ALA A 106 18.48 15.61 9.79
#